data_AF-B5GJJ5-F1
#
_entry.id   AF-B5GJJ5-F1
#
_cell.length_a   1.000
_cell.length_b   1.000
_cell.length_c   1.000
_cell.angle_alpha   90.00
_cell.angle_beta   90.00
_cell.angle_gamma   90.00
#
_symmetry.space_group_name_H-M   'P 1'
#
loop_
_entity.id
_entity.type
_entity.pdbx_description
1 polymer ?
#
loop_
_entity_poly.entity_id
_entity_poly.type
_entity_poly.pdbx_seq_one_letter_code
_entity_poly.pdbx_strand_id
1 'polypeptide(L)'
;MAVQQDTSREPHEGGCTCADCPSGARNGHQRAIAAFVRRREELADGKGLPAAVAHSAGASRQWVSDELAESARLVAERGRAERLSWLHRLRPATLVVLGAILLVLLLVQGLTALGAGWTTARSAGLVAAFLLAALLALAAHFHRARGGVLAPVVGEDQRLSTSRAVAACWIVFCVYAVLVLAGELAGASGHARRAELLDGLELGRGVGLLTVLAASCAVAVLVHHTVGVRVRGRRLQKVRADRPRAADLLTDDSGHGSFTDSQYVLVHAAALVFCAVRLARRPEQLPDLPWAFAVLALVSAATYLAGKATGGGGPVIHSVVRTREAGDLDAPIRTGDDIEIRGTGFLPPGAETPQALVRMAVRIGQVQVHVPLIPVPGGFTNPSDTLLTVPIPAEAEPGRVTVQVVTAAGVESNEAGMDLVD
;
A
#
# COMPACT_ATOMS: atom_id res chain seq x y z
N MET A 1 -38.25 14.11 -34.81
CA MET A 1 -38.16 12.80 -34.12
C MET A 1 -36.70 12.43 -33.98
N ALA A 2 -36.09 12.72 -32.83
CA ALA A 2 -34.75 12.25 -32.49
C ALA A 2 -34.92 11.02 -31.60
N VAL A 3 -34.52 9.86 -32.10
CA VAL A 3 -34.53 8.61 -31.33
C VAL A 3 -33.38 8.67 -30.35
N GLN A 4 -33.73 8.85 -29.09
CA GLN A 4 -32.86 8.79 -27.94
C GLN A 4 -32.43 7.32 -27.78
N GLN A 5 -31.17 7.01 -28.12
CA GLN A 5 -30.62 5.68 -27.86
C GLN A 5 -30.46 5.51 -26.36
N ASP A 6 -31.43 4.81 -25.79
CA ASP A 6 -31.45 4.30 -24.44
C ASP A 6 -30.30 3.28 -24.30
N THR A 7 -29.19 3.69 -23.68
CA THR A 7 -28.11 2.78 -23.28
C THR A 7 -28.54 2.04 -22.02
N SER A 8 -29.53 1.16 -22.17
CA SER A 8 -29.88 0.17 -21.15
C SER A 8 -28.69 -0.77 -20.97
N ARG A 9 -27.94 -0.59 -19.89
CA ARG A 9 -26.85 -1.47 -19.45
C ARG A 9 -27.45 -2.79 -18.97
N GLU A 10 -27.53 -3.77 -19.85
CA GLU A 10 -27.80 -5.15 -19.46
C GLU A 10 -26.65 -5.70 -18.60
N PRO A 11 -26.94 -6.45 -17.52
CA PRO A 11 -25.92 -7.13 -16.73
C PRO A 11 -25.38 -8.31 -17.53
N HIS A 12 -24.14 -8.19 -18.03
CA HIS A 12 -23.47 -9.25 -18.77
C HIS A 12 -23.19 -10.48 -17.88
N GLU A 13 -23.92 -11.57 -18.11
CA GLU A 13 -23.51 -12.94 -17.75
C GLU A 13 -22.42 -13.39 -18.72
N GLY A 14 -21.18 -13.51 -18.23
CA GLY A 14 -20.00 -13.88 -19.04
C GLY A 14 -19.01 -12.73 -19.17
N GLY A 15 -17.75 -12.98 -18.81
CA GLY A 15 -16.72 -11.97 -18.53
C GLY A 15 -16.66 -10.79 -19.52
N CYS A 16 -17.11 -9.61 -19.05
CA CYS A 16 -17.07 -8.33 -19.77
C CYS A 16 -15.67 -8.09 -20.37
N THR A 17 -15.59 -7.93 -21.69
CA THR A 17 -14.39 -7.55 -22.45
C THR A 17 -14.30 -6.05 -22.72
N CYS A 18 -15.33 -5.28 -22.34
CA CYS A 18 -15.37 -3.83 -22.57
C CYS A 18 -14.20 -3.15 -21.85
N ALA A 19 -13.46 -2.31 -22.58
CA ALA A 19 -12.30 -1.61 -22.05
C ALA A 19 -12.65 -0.65 -20.89
N ASP A 20 -13.87 -0.13 -20.89
CA ASP A 20 -14.32 0.90 -19.95
C ASP A 20 -15.21 0.37 -18.80
N CYS A 21 -15.53 -0.93 -18.78
CA CYS A 21 -16.29 -1.53 -17.66
C CYS A 21 -15.32 -1.91 -16.51
N PRO A 22 -15.62 -1.61 -15.23
CA PRO A 22 -14.73 -1.93 -14.11
C PRO A 22 -14.38 -3.43 -13.99
N SER A 23 -15.34 -4.29 -14.30
CA SER A 23 -15.11 -5.74 -14.34
C SER A 23 -14.19 -6.14 -15.50
N GLY A 24 -14.28 -5.48 -16.65
CA GLY A 24 -13.46 -5.77 -17.83
C GLY A 24 -12.04 -5.24 -17.71
N ALA A 25 -11.83 -4.09 -17.07
CA ALA A 25 -10.50 -3.59 -16.74
C ALA A 25 -9.76 -4.54 -15.79
N ARG A 26 -10.42 -4.99 -14.71
CA ARG A 26 -9.87 -5.99 -13.78
C ARG A 26 -9.58 -7.32 -14.47
N ASN A 27 -10.54 -7.86 -15.22
CA ASN A 27 -10.35 -9.11 -15.97
C ASN A 27 -9.25 -8.97 -17.04
N GLY A 28 -9.11 -7.79 -17.64
CA GLY A 28 -8.04 -7.46 -18.58
C GLY A 28 -6.66 -7.48 -17.93
N HIS A 29 -6.52 -6.86 -16.75
CA HIS A 29 -5.28 -6.89 -15.99
C HIS A 29 -4.93 -8.30 -15.50
N GLN A 30 -5.89 -9.05 -14.95
CA GLN A 30 -5.69 -10.44 -14.54
C GLN A 30 -5.25 -11.33 -15.71
N ARG A 31 -5.86 -11.17 -16.89
CA ARG A 31 -5.44 -11.88 -18.11
C ARG A 31 -4.03 -11.48 -18.55
N ALA A 32 -3.67 -10.20 -18.45
CA ALA A 32 -2.32 -9.74 -18.77
C ALA A 32 -1.29 -10.35 -17.81
N ILE A 33 -1.56 -10.40 -16.50
CA ILE A 33 -0.70 -11.08 -15.52
C ILE A 33 -0.58 -12.56 -15.86
N ALA A 34 -1.69 -13.25 -16.10
CA ALA A 34 -1.66 -14.68 -16.43
C ALA A 34 -0.88 -14.95 -17.73
N ALA A 35 -1.02 -14.09 -18.73
CA ALA A 35 -0.25 -14.16 -19.98
C ALA A 35 1.24 -13.92 -19.74
N PHE A 36 1.60 -12.93 -18.91
CA PHE A 36 2.99 -12.69 -18.52
C PHE A 36 3.60 -13.89 -17.80
N VAL A 37 2.90 -14.45 -16.80
CA VAL A 37 3.38 -15.61 -16.05
C VAL A 37 3.56 -16.79 -16.99
N ARG A 38 2.59 -17.08 -17.86
CA ARG A 38 2.72 -18.14 -18.86
C ARG A 38 3.93 -17.92 -19.77
N ARG A 39 4.12 -16.70 -20.28
CA ARG A 39 5.26 -16.35 -21.14
C ARG A 39 6.59 -16.53 -20.42
N ARG A 40 6.67 -16.14 -19.14
CA ARG A 40 7.84 -16.37 -18.28
C ARG A 40 8.15 -17.87 -18.15
N GLU A 41 7.15 -18.69 -17.85
CA GLU A 41 7.34 -20.15 -17.73
C GLU A 41 7.77 -20.78 -19.06
N GLU A 42 7.18 -20.37 -20.18
CA GLU A 42 7.59 -20.82 -21.52
C GLU A 42 9.06 -20.48 -21.82
N LEU A 43 9.49 -19.26 -21.50
CA LEU A 43 10.87 -18.82 -21.69
C LEU A 43 11.84 -19.48 -20.69
N ALA A 44 11.40 -19.77 -19.46
CA ALA A 44 12.16 -20.55 -18.49
C ALA A 44 12.40 -22.00 -18.97
N ASP A 45 11.42 -22.58 -19.68
CA ASP A 45 11.53 -23.87 -20.36
C ASP A 45 12.37 -23.81 -21.66
N GLY A 46 12.86 -22.64 -22.06
CA GLY A 46 13.59 -22.43 -23.32
C GLY A 46 12.70 -22.46 -24.58
N LYS A 47 11.38 -22.35 -24.45
CA LYS A 47 10.44 -22.36 -25.58
C LYS A 47 10.28 -20.98 -26.19
N GLY A 48 10.24 -20.92 -27.51
CA GLY A 48 9.93 -19.70 -28.27
C GLY A 48 11.11 -18.75 -28.48
N LEU A 49 12.36 -19.19 -28.24
CA LEU A 49 13.55 -18.46 -28.65
C LEU A 49 13.73 -18.54 -30.18
N PRO A 50 13.98 -17.41 -30.87
CA PRO A 50 14.31 -17.41 -32.28
C PRO A 50 15.62 -18.17 -32.55
N ALA A 51 15.67 -18.94 -33.64
CA ALA A 51 16.87 -19.69 -34.03
C ALA A 51 18.11 -18.77 -34.21
N ALA A 52 17.89 -17.53 -34.67
CA ALA A 52 18.95 -16.55 -34.88
C ALA A 52 19.72 -16.16 -33.59
N VAL A 53 19.08 -16.21 -32.41
CA VAL A 53 19.72 -15.86 -31.12
C VAL A 53 20.09 -17.08 -30.29
N ALA A 54 19.50 -18.24 -30.58
CA ALA A 54 19.70 -19.49 -29.84
C ALA A 54 21.16 -19.98 -29.81
N HIS A 55 22.00 -19.55 -30.77
CA HIS A 55 23.40 -19.92 -30.84
C HIS A 55 24.33 -19.11 -29.92
N SER A 56 23.84 -18.01 -29.33
CA SER A 56 24.60 -17.17 -28.39
C SER A 56 23.82 -17.02 -27.08
N ALA A 57 24.42 -17.47 -25.97
CA ALA A 57 23.82 -17.38 -24.64
C ALA A 57 23.52 -15.91 -24.25
N GLY A 58 24.44 -14.98 -24.56
CA GLY A 58 24.24 -13.55 -24.31
C GLY A 58 23.10 -12.97 -25.13
N ALA A 59 23.05 -13.27 -26.44
CA ALA A 59 21.98 -12.79 -27.32
C ALA A 59 20.61 -13.35 -26.93
N SER A 60 20.57 -14.64 -26.54
CA SER A 60 19.36 -15.30 -26.04
C SER A 60 18.84 -14.63 -24.76
N ARG A 61 19.72 -14.34 -23.79
CA ARG A 61 19.33 -13.67 -22.53
C ARG A 61 18.81 -12.25 -22.79
N GLN A 62 19.49 -11.48 -23.63
CA GLN A 62 19.06 -10.13 -23.97
C GLN A 62 17.68 -10.15 -24.62
N TRP A 63 17.48 -11.04 -25.61
CA TRP A 63 16.18 -11.18 -26.28
C TRP A 63 15.06 -11.59 -25.31
N VAL A 64 15.31 -12.56 -24.42
CA VAL A 64 14.36 -12.99 -23.39
C VAL A 64 14.01 -11.82 -22.45
N SER A 65 15.00 -11.04 -22.04
CA SER A 65 14.81 -9.87 -21.20
C SER A 65 13.96 -8.80 -21.88
N ASP A 66 14.20 -8.52 -23.16
CA ASP A 66 13.47 -7.53 -23.94
C ASP A 66 12.00 -7.93 -24.16
N GLU A 67 11.77 -9.21 -24.48
CA GLU A 67 10.43 -9.81 -24.64
C GLU A 67 9.60 -9.74 -23.33
N LEU A 68 10.24 -10.05 -22.19
CA LEU A 68 9.62 -9.95 -20.88
C LEU A 68 9.40 -8.49 -20.47
N ALA A 69 10.30 -7.57 -20.84
CA ALA A 69 10.13 -6.15 -20.62
C ALA A 69 8.95 -5.57 -21.41
N GLU A 70 8.76 -5.98 -22.66
CA GLU A 70 7.56 -5.66 -23.45
C GLU A 70 6.29 -6.21 -22.79
N SER A 71 6.29 -7.49 -22.41
CA SER A 71 5.15 -8.10 -21.73
C SER A 71 4.81 -7.40 -20.39
N ALA A 72 5.83 -6.99 -19.62
CA ALA A 72 5.66 -6.23 -18.39
C ALA A 72 5.06 -4.83 -18.62
N ARG A 73 5.42 -4.16 -19.74
CA ARG A 73 4.81 -2.87 -20.14
C ARG A 73 3.31 -3.02 -20.38
N LEU A 74 2.88 -4.09 -21.05
CA LEU A 74 1.46 -4.38 -21.26
C LEU A 74 0.72 -4.63 -19.94
N VAL A 75 1.29 -5.40 -19.01
CA VAL A 75 0.71 -5.62 -17.67
C VAL A 75 0.51 -4.29 -16.95
N ALA A 76 1.53 -3.42 -17.00
CA ALA A 76 1.49 -2.10 -16.37
C ALA A 76 0.43 -1.17 -16.96
N GLU A 77 0.26 -1.17 -18.29
CA GLU A 77 -0.79 -0.41 -18.96
C GLU A 77 -2.18 -0.87 -18.53
N ARG A 78 -2.40 -2.20 -18.50
CA ARG A 78 -3.67 -2.75 -18.02
C ARG A 78 -3.89 -2.48 -16.53
N GLY A 79 -2.84 -2.49 -15.71
CA GLY A 79 -2.91 -2.12 -14.30
C GLY A 79 -3.33 -0.67 -14.09
N ARG A 80 -2.80 0.26 -14.91
CA ARG A 80 -3.22 1.67 -14.91
C ARG A 80 -4.70 1.82 -15.28
N ALA A 81 -5.18 1.09 -16.30
CA ALA A 81 -6.59 1.10 -16.69
C ALA A 81 -7.50 0.55 -15.57
N GLU A 82 -7.11 -0.57 -14.92
CA GLU A 82 -7.83 -1.10 -13.76
C GLU A 82 -7.91 -0.06 -12.64
N ARG A 83 -6.78 0.59 -12.30
CA ARG A 83 -6.73 1.60 -11.24
C ARG A 83 -7.68 2.76 -11.49
N LEU A 84 -7.75 3.28 -12.71
CA LEU A 84 -8.70 4.34 -13.08
C LEU A 84 -10.15 3.86 -12.91
N SER A 85 -10.46 2.65 -13.39
CA SER A 85 -11.81 2.08 -13.24
C SER A 85 -12.20 1.86 -11.77
N TRP A 86 -11.23 1.47 -10.93
CA TRP A 86 -11.41 1.30 -9.49
C TRP A 86 -11.73 2.62 -8.79
N LEU A 87 -11.03 3.71 -9.13
CA LEU A 87 -11.31 5.05 -8.61
C LEU A 87 -12.74 5.50 -8.94
N HIS A 88 -13.21 5.23 -10.17
CA HIS A 88 -14.59 5.51 -10.56
C HIS A 88 -15.62 4.71 -9.76
N ARG A 89 -15.33 3.44 -9.46
CA ARG A 89 -16.21 2.58 -8.66
C ARG A 89 -16.21 2.92 -7.17
N LEU A 90 -15.14 3.54 -6.67
CA LEU A 90 -15.00 3.82 -5.25
C LEU A 90 -16.11 4.75 -4.74
N ARG A 91 -16.51 5.75 -5.52
CA ARG A 91 -17.55 6.71 -5.12
C ARG A 91 -18.90 6.05 -4.82
N PRO A 92 -19.54 5.31 -5.76
CA PRO A 92 -20.80 4.64 -5.47
C PRO A 92 -20.62 3.59 -4.37
N ALA A 93 -19.48 2.89 -4.32
CA ALA A 93 -19.20 1.94 -3.25
C ALA A 93 -19.14 2.61 -1.87
N THR A 94 -18.50 3.78 -1.73
CA THR A 94 -18.45 4.54 -0.49
C THR A 94 -19.86 4.93 -0.03
N LEU A 95 -20.71 5.42 -0.94
CA LEU A 95 -22.09 5.77 -0.60
C LEU A 95 -22.90 4.54 -0.17
N VAL A 96 -22.75 3.41 -0.86
CA VAL A 96 -23.40 2.14 -0.50
C VAL A 96 -22.94 1.66 0.87
N VAL A 97 -21.64 1.71 1.16
CA VAL A 97 -21.08 1.29 2.46
C VAL A 97 -21.56 2.21 3.57
N LEU A 98 -21.54 3.53 3.38
CA LEU A 98 -22.06 4.49 4.36
C LEU A 98 -23.57 4.27 4.61
N GLY A 99 -24.35 4.07 3.54
CA GLY A 99 -25.78 3.75 3.64
C GLY A 99 -26.04 2.43 4.37
N ALA A 100 -25.25 1.39 4.10
CA ALA A 100 -25.34 0.11 4.79
C ALA A 100 -24.99 0.24 6.28
N ILE A 101 -23.95 1.01 6.64
CA ILE A 101 -23.60 1.29 8.05
C ILE A 101 -24.75 2.01 8.75
N LEU A 102 -25.34 3.02 8.13
CA LEU A 102 -26.50 3.74 8.67
C LEU A 102 -27.71 2.81 8.85
N LEU A 103 -27.98 1.94 7.86
CA LEU A 103 -29.07 0.97 7.93
C LEU A 103 -28.84 -0.05 9.05
N VAL A 104 -27.63 -0.59 9.18
CA VAL A 104 -27.27 -1.51 10.27
C VAL A 104 -27.43 -0.82 11.61
N LEU A 105 -26.94 0.41 11.77
CA LEU A 105 -27.09 1.17 13.00
C LEU A 105 -28.57 1.38 13.35
N LEU A 106 -29.40 1.76 12.36
CA LEU A 106 -30.84 1.92 12.51
C LEU A 106 -31.51 0.60 12.93
N LEU A 107 -31.17 -0.52 12.29
CA LEU A 107 -31.71 -1.84 12.62
C LEU A 107 -31.32 -2.28 14.03
N VAL A 108 -30.05 -2.13 14.41
CA VAL A 108 -29.57 -2.47 15.77
C VAL A 108 -30.26 -1.60 16.81
N GLN A 109 -30.39 -0.29 16.58
CA GLN A 109 -31.11 0.60 17.50
C GLN A 109 -32.61 0.28 17.56
N GLY A 110 -33.24 -0.06 16.44
CA GLY A 110 -34.65 -0.47 16.37
C GLY A 110 -34.90 -1.79 17.11
N LEU A 111 -34.06 -2.79 16.89
CA LEU A 111 -34.16 -4.08 17.57
C LEU A 111 -33.94 -3.94 19.08
N THR A 112 -32.95 -3.15 19.50
CA THR A 112 -32.71 -2.87 20.92
C THR A 112 -33.74 -1.92 21.53
N ALA A 113 -34.58 -1.28 20.72
CA ALA A 113 -35.74 -0.52 21.17
C ALA A 113 -36.93 -1.38 21.56
N LEU A 114 -37.00 -2.61 21.04
CA LEU A 114 -38.03 -3.56 21.42
C LEU A 114 -37.83 -3.90 22.90
N GLY A 115 -38.70 -3.37 23.75
CA GLY A 115 -38.66 -3.52 25.21
C GLY A 115 -38.15 -2.28 25.96
N ALA A 116 -37.04 -1.67 25.52
CA ALA A 116 -36.45 -0.52 26.23
C ALA A 116 -37.04 0.85 25.84
N GLY A 117 -37.85 0.90 24.77
CA GLY A 117 -38.44 2.15 24.25
C GLY A 117 -37.44 3.02 23.47
N TRP A 118 -37.93 4.00 22.72
CA TRP A 118 -37.09 4.90 21.91
C TRP A 118 -36.65 6.12 22.72
N THR A 119 -35.35 6.43 22.74
CA THR A 119 -34.77 7.51 23.55
C THR A 119 -34.21 8.63 22.68
N THR A 120 -34.03 9.82 23.27
CA THR A 120 -33.35 10.96 22.62
C THR A 120 -31.95 10.58 22.15
N ALA A 121 -31.23 9.77 22.93
CA ALA A 121 -29.86 9.36 22.65
C ALA A 121 -29.76 8.54 21.36
N ARG A 122 -30.80 7.75 21.05
CA ARG A 122 -30.87 6.98 19.80
C ARG A 122 -31.07 7.88 18.60
N SER A 123 -32.02 8.82 18.70
CA SER A 123 -32.21 9.86 17.68
C SER A 123 -30.92 10.67 17.47
N ALA A 124 -30.26 11.10 18.55
CA ALA A 124 -28.99 11.82 18.50
C ALA A 124 -27.89 10.98 17.84
N GLY A 125 -27.79 9.69 18.18
CA GLY A 125 -26.89 8.72 17.55
C GLY A 125 -27.08 8.60 16.04
N LEU A 126 -28.33 8.46 15.58
CA LEU A 126 -28.63 8.34 14.16
C LEU A 126 -28.37 9.64 13.39
N VAL A 127 -28.75 10.78 13.96
CA VAL A 127 -28.47 12.10 13.37
C VAL A 127 -26.96 12.33 13.29
N ALA A 128 -26.21 12.05 14.35
CA ALA A 128 -24.75 12.14 14.37
C ALA A 128 -24.11 11.26 13.30
N ALA A 129 -24.57 10.01 13.16
CA ALA A 129 -24.09 9.09 12.13
C ALA A 129 -24.39 9.61 10.72
N PHE A 130 -25.59 10.15 10.49
CA PHE A 130 -25.98 10.72 9.21
C PHE A 130 -25.12 11.95 8.84
N LEU A 131 -24.92 12.88 9.78
CA LEU A 131 -24.07 14.05 9.58
C LEU A 131 -22.62 13.65 9.28
N LEU A 132 -22.08 12.68 10.02
CA LEU A 132 -20.74 12.16 9.79
C LEU A 132 -20.62 11.47 8.42
N ALA A 133 -21.61 10.67 8.04
CA ALA A 133 -21.68 10.06 6.71
C ALA A 133 -21.73 11.12 5.59
N ALA A 134 -22.47 12.21 5.79
CA ALA A 134 -22.53 13.33 4.84
C ALA A 134 -21.16 14.03 4.72
N LEU A 135 -20.47 14.27 5.83
CA LEU A 135 -19.10 14.83 5.83
C LEU A 135 -18.11 13.91 5.11
N LEU A 136 -18.17 12.60 5.36
CA LEU A 136 -17.32 11.61 4.69
C LEU A 136 -17.64 11.51 3.18
N ALA A 137 -18.92 11.58 2.81
CA ALA A 137 -19.34 11.61 1.41
C ALA A 137 -18.86 12.88 0.69
N LEU A 138 -18.90 14.03 1.37
CA LEU A 138 -18.39 15.29 0.85
C LEU A 138 -16.86 15.26 0.68
N ALA A 139 -16.13 14.76 1.68
CA ALA A 139 -14.69 14.52 1.57
C ALA A 139 -14.36 13.57 0.42
N ALA A 140 -15.13 12.49 0.27
CA ALA A 140 -14.97 11.56 -0.85
C ALA A 140 -15.22 12.23 -2.22
N HIS A 141 -16.17 13.17 -2.29
CA HIS A 141 -16.45 13.92 -3.51
C HIS A 141 -15.28 14.83 -3.91
N PHE A 142 -14.70 15.56 -2.96
CA PHE A 142 -13.54 16.43 -3.21
C PHE A 142 -12.27 15.65 -3.54
N HIS A 143 -12.10 14.47 -2.92
CA HIS A 143 -10.92 13.62 -3.14
C HIS A 143 -11.12 12.50 -4.18
N ARG A 144 -12.17 12.58 -5.01
CA ARG A 144 -12.51 11.53 -6.00
C ARG A 144 -11.36 11.14 -6.92
N ALA A 145 -10.52 12.09 -7.33
CA ALA A 145 -9.38 11.85 -8.21
C ALA A 145 -8.22 11.11 -7.51
N ARG A 146 -8.21 11.03 -6.18
CA ARG A 146 -7.12 10.50 -5.35
C ARG A 146 -7.52 9.31 -4.48
N GLY A 147 -8.69 8.71 -4.71
CA GLY A 147 -9.18 7.58 -3.91
C GLY A 147 -10.28 7.93 -2.90
N GLY A 148 -10.98 9.05 -3.10
CA GLY A 148 -12.18 9.40 -2.33
C GLY A 148 -11.92 9.48 -0.83
N VAL A 149 -12.75 8.81 -0.03
CA VAL A 149 -12.64 8.80 1.44
C VAL A 149 -11.33 8.17 1.94
N LEU A 150 -10.68 7.33 1.12
CA LEU A 150 -9.42 6.68 1.48
C LEU A 150 -8.20 7.58 1.20
N ALA A 151 -8.35 8.65 0.43
CA ALA A 151 -7.23 9.49 0.03
C ALA A 151 -6.35 9.99 1.20
N PRO A 152 -6.90 10.38 2.37
CA PRO A 152 -6.09 10.81 3.51
C PRO A 152 -5.28 9.68 4.16
N VAL A 153 -5.74 8.43 4.04
CA VAL A 153 -5.08 7.26 4.65
C VAL A 153 -4.20 6.48 3.68
N VAL A 154 -4.24 6.83 2.39
CA VAL A 154 -3.36 6.25 1.37
C VAL A 154 -2.00 6.98 1.39
N GLY A 155 -0.92 6.20 1.39
CA GLY A 155 0.46 6.66 1.31
C GLY A 155 0.86 7.09 -0.11
N GLU A 156 2.05 7.70 -0.22
CA GLU A 156 2.64 8.11 -1.50
C GLU A 156 2.99 6.90 -2.40
N ASP A 157 3.20 5.75 -1.77
CA ASP A 157 3.40 4.43 -2.35
C ASP A 157 2.09 3.74 -2.79
N GLN A 158 0.95 4.43 -2.71
CA GLN A 158 -0.38 3.91 -3.08
C GLN A 158 -0.88 2.75 -2.20
N ARG A 159 -0.31 2.56 -1.01
CA ARG A 159 -0.75 1.58 -0.02
C ARG A 159 -1.55 2.25 1.09
N LEU A 160 -2.38 1.50 1.83
CA LEU A 160 -2.98 2.05 3.06
C LEU A 160 -1.90 2.21 4.13
N SER A 161 -1.84 3.38 4.76
CA SER A 161 -0.96 3.63 5.89
C SER A 161 -1.64 3.22 7.18
N THR A 162 -1.07 2.23 7.87
CA THR A 162 -1.57 1.74 9.17
C THR A 162 -1.75 2.86 10.19
N SER A 163 -0.75 3.73 10.36
CA SER A 163 -0.81 4.84 11.32
C SER A 163 -1.88 5.87 10.99
N ARG A 164 -2.00 6.26 9.72
CA ARG A 164 -3.04 7.20 9.27
C ARG A 164 -4.43 6.59 9.40
N ALA A 165 -4.59 5.31 9.10
CA ALA A 165 -5.85 4.60 9.24
C ALA A 165 -6.31 4.53 10.70
N VAL A 166 -5.42 4.14 11.62
CA VAL A 166 -5.74 4.10 13.06
C VAL A 166 -6.08 5.50 13.58
N ALA A 167 -5.29 6.51 13.25
CA ALA A 167 -5.57 7.90 13.63
C ALA A 167 -6.92 8.38 13.07
N ALA A 168 -7.22 8.10 11.80
CA ALA A 168 -8.50 8.44 11.18
C ALA A 168 -9.68 7.74 11.89
N CYS A 169 -9.56 6.48 12.27
CA CYS A 169 -10.59 5.77 13.04
C CYS A 169 -10.87 6.45 14.39
N TRP A 170 -9.82 6.85 15.13
CA TRP A 170 -9.99 7.60 16.38
C TRP A 170 -10.63 8.97 16.16
N ILE A 171 -10.23 9.71 15.13
CA ILE A 171 -10.84 11.01 14.79
C ILE A 171 -12.32 10.85 14.46
N VAL A 172 -12.66 9.91 13.57
CA VAL A 172 -14.05 9.62 13.17
C VAL A 172 -14.89 9.24 14.39
N PHE A 173 -14.34 8.40 15.27
CA PHE A 173 -15.02 8.01 16.51
C PHE A 173 -15.23 9.20 17.46
N CYS A 174 -14.21 10.04 17.69
CA CYS A 174 -14.34 11.20 18.56
C CYS A 174 -15.33 12.24 18.01
N VAL A 175 -15.31 12.50 16.70
CA VAL A 175 -16.30 13.37 16.04
C VAL A 175 -17.70 12.82 16.21
N TYR A 176 -17.89 11.51 16.01
CA TYR A 176 -19.18 10.85 16.26
C TYR A 176 -19.64 11.06 17.71
N ALA A 177 -18.78 10.76 18.70
CA ALA A 177 -19.11 10.91 20.12
C ALA A 177 -19.53 12.34 20.50
N VAL A 178 -18.80 13.34 19.99
CA VAL A 178 -19.13 14.76 20.21
C VAL A 178 -20.47 15.12 19.55
N LEU A 179 -20.75 14.64 18.33
CA LEU A 179 -22.03 14.88 17.67
C LEU A 179 -23.21 14.23 18.41
N VAL A 180 -23.03 13.05 19.00
CA VAL A 180 -24.04 12.40 19.84
C VAL A 180 -24.36 13.27 21.06
N LEU A 181 -23.33 13.73 21.77
CA LEU A 181 -23.49 14.59 22.94
C LEU A 181 -24.12 15.93 22.58
N ALA A 182 -23.75 16.53 21.45
CA ALA A 182 -24.38 17.75 20.94
C ALA A 182 -25.87 17.55 20.64
N GLY A 183 -26.24 16.38 20.08
CA GLY A 183 -27.63 16.01 19.84
C GLY A 183 -28.44 15.81 21.13
N GLU A 184 -27.85 15.13 22.13
CA GLU A 184 -28.44 15.01 23.48
C GLU A 184 -28.65 16.38 24.13
N LEU A 185 -27.68 17.29 24.01
CA LEU A 185 -27.76 18.65 24.55
C LEU A 185 -28.85 19.47 23.85
N ALA A 186 -28.97 19.36 22.53
CA ALA A 186 -30.02 20.02 21.76
C ALA A 186 -31.43 19.51 22.11
N GLY A 187 -31.55 18.22 22.43
CA GLY A 187 -32.80 17.59 22.87
C GLY A 187 -33.16 17.84 24.35
N ALA A 188 -32.21 18.34 25.15
CA ALA A 188 -32.44 18.55 26.58
C ALA A 188 -33.34 19.77 26.85
N SER A 189 -34.47 19.55 27.51
CA SER A 189 -35.46 20.59 27.85
C SER A 189 -35.26 21.23 29.23
N GLY A 190 -34.52 20.58 30.14
CA GLY A 190 -34.33 21.04 31.53
C GLY A 190 -32.90 21.49 31.86
N HIS A 191 -32.77 22.51 32.74
CA HIS A 191 -31.48 23.04 33.19
C HIS A 191 -30.59 21.99 33.88
N ALA A 192 -31.17 21.14 34.74
CA ALA A 192 -30.43 20.07 35.42
C ALA A 192 -29.85 19.05 34.44
N ARG A 193 -30.65 18.62 33.45
CA ARG A 193 -30.20 17.68 32.41
C ARG A 193 -29.10 18.27 31.52
N ARG A 194 -29.18 19.56 31.21
CA ARG A 194 -28.10 20.27 30.50
C ARG A 194 -26.83 20.33 31.32
N ALA A 195 -26.93 20.59 32.62
CA ALA A 195 -25.78 20.60 33.52
C ALA A 195 -25.10 19.22 33.60
N GLU A 196 -25.88 18.13 33.70
CA GLU A 196 -25.36 16.74 33.65
C GLU A 196 -24.61 16.42 32.35
N LEU A 197 -25.13 16.86 31.20
CA LEU A 197 -24.48 16.64 29.90
C LEU A 197 -23.19 17.44 29.76
N LEU A 198 -23.15 18.66 30.32
CA LEU A 198 -21.94 19.47 30.38
C LEU A 198 -20.91 18.86 31.34
N ASP A 199 -21.34 18.28 32.45
CA ASP A 199 -20.49 17.48 33.36
C ASP A 199 -19.95 16.21 32.66
N GLY A 200 -20.75 15.60 31.79
CA GLY A 200 -20.35 14.47 30.96
C GLY A 200 -19.24 14.78 29.95
N LEU A 201 -19.03 16.07 29.62
CA LEU A 201 -17.94 16.57 28.77
C LEU A 201 -16.68 16.93 29.57
N GLU A 202 -16.68 16.75 30.89
CA GLU A 202 -15.53 17.07 31.72
C GLU A 202 -14.26 16.35 31.25
N LEU A 203 -13.16 17.11 31.23
CA LEU A 203 -11.87 16.63 30.77
C LEU A 203 -11.45 15.35 31.49
N GLY A 204 -11.73 15.25 32.80
CA GLY A 204 -11.40 14.11 33.64
C GLY A 204 -11.93 12.77 33.10
N ARG A 205 -13.13 12.77 32.50
CA ARG A 205 -13.74 11.58 31.91
C ARG A 205 -13.21 11.27 30.51
N GLY A 206 -12.69 12.28 29.81
CA GLY A 206 -12.16 12.19 28.45
C GLY A 206 -10.65 12.00 28.34
N VAL A 207 -9.88 12.11 29.43
CA VAL A 207 -8.40 12.14 29.36
C VAL A 207 -7.83 10.90 28.66
N GLY A 208 -8.30 9.71 28.98
CA GLY A 208 -7.80 8.47 28.37
C GLY A 208 -8.03 8.45 26.85
N LEU A 209 -9.25 8.80 26.41
CA LEU A 209 -9.61 8.90 24.99
C LEU A 209 -8.77 9.95 24.26
N LEU A 210 -8.65 11.15 24.83
CA LEU A 210 -7.87 12.25 24.26
C LEU A 210 -6.39 11.91 24.18
N THR A 211 -5.85 11.20 25.18
CA THR A 211 -4.46 10.75 25.19
C THR A 211 -4.19 9.77 24.05
N VAL A 212 -5.05 8.77 23.85
CA VAL A 212 -4.90 7.80 22.76
C VAL A 212 -5.10 8.46 21.39
N LEU A 213 -6.05 9.38 21.25
CA LEU A 213 -6.24 10.17 20.04
C LEU A 213 -4.98 10.99 19.73
N ALA A 214 -4.48 11.76 20.70
CA ALA A 214 -3.30 12.59 20.56
C ALA A 214 -2.06 11.76 20.18
N ALA A 215 -1.85 10.63 20.86
CA ALA A 215 -0.77 9.71 20.56
C ALA A 215 -0.88 9.09 19.17
N SER A 216 -2.09 8.67 18.74
CA SER A 216 -2.31 8.12 17.40
C SER A 216 -2.02 9.14 16.31
N CYS A 217 -2.47 10.39 16.50
CA CYS A 217 -2.15 11.50 15.60
C CYS A 217 -0.65 11.81 15.58
N ALA A 218 0.00 11.87 16.74
CA ALA A 218 1.43 12.09 16.84
C ALA A 218 2.22 11.00 16.12
N VAL A 219 1.86 9.72 16.30
CA VAL A 219 2.48 8.59 15.60
C VAL A 219 2.26 8.66 14.10
N ALA A 220 1.07 9.04 13.62
CA ALA A 220 0.82 9.22 12.20
C ALA A 220 1.74 10.30 11.57
N VAL A 221 1.96 11.41 12.29
CA VAL A 221 2.87 12.48 11.86
C VAL A 221 4.34 12.02 11.93
N LEU A 222 4.75 11.43 13.06
CA LEU A 222 6.13 10.98 13.28
C LEU A 222 6.52 9.91 12.27
N VAL A 223 5.68 8.91 12.02
CA VAL A 223 5.98 7.88 11.03
C VAL A 223 6.06 8.46 9.63
N HIS A 224 5.18 9.39 9.25
CA HIS A 224 5.28 10.06 7.96
C HIS A 224 6.60 10.83 7.83
N HIS A 225 7.00 11.55 8.87
CA HIS A 225 8.27 12.26 8.91
C HIS A 225 9.47 11.30 8.82
N THR A 226 9.53 10.27 9.67
CA THR A 226 10.62 9.28 9.72
C THR A 226 10.77 8.56 8.38
N VAL A 227 9.67 8.05 7.80
CA VAL A 227 9.69 7.40 6.49
C VAL A 227 10.12 8.39 5.42
N GLY A 228 9.59 9.61 5.41
CA GLY A 228 9.93 10.64 4.43
C GLY A 228 11.41 11.06 4.49
N VAL A 229 12.00 11.18 5.68
CA VAL A 229 13.44 11.47 5.86
C VAL A 229 14.28 10.29 5.39
N ARG A 230 13.91 9.05 5.73
CA ARG A 230 14.67 7.86 5.35
C ARG A 230 14.60 7.56 3.85
N VAL A 231 13.46 7.80 3.20
CA VAL A 231 13.32 7.69 1.73
C VAL A 231 14.18 8.75 1.03
N ARG A 232 14.10 10.02 1.46
CA ARG A 232 14.95 11.10 0.90
C ARG A 232 16.44 10.84 1.13
N GLY A 233 16.79 10.29 2.28
CA GLY A 233 18.15 9.90 2.64
C GLY A 233 18.62 8.58 2.04
N ARG A 234 17.86 7.95 1.11
CA ARG A 234 18.20 6.67 0.46
C ARG A 234 18.39 5.47 1.43
N ARG A 235 17.91 5.58 2.67
CA ARG A 235 18.00 4.54 3.72
C ARG A 235 16.77 3.64 3.81
N LEU A 236 15.75 3.93 3.01
CA LEU A 236 14.53 3.13 2.89
C LEU A 236 14.03 3.21 1.45
N GLN A 237 13.64 2.06 0.91
CA GLN A 237 13.17 1.92 -0.47
C GLN A 237 11.68 1.60 -0.46
N LYS A 238 10.89 2.36 -1.23
CA LYS A 238 9.45 2.14 -1.37
C LYS A 238 9.04 2.10 -2.84
N VAL A 239 8.49 0.96 -3.26
CA VAL A 239 7.91 0.80 -4.59
C VAL A 239 6.41 1.05 -4.52
N ARG A 240 5.89 1.77 -5.53
CA ARG A 240 4.46 2.05 -5.64
C ARG A 240 3.69 0.75 -5.90
N ALA A 241 2.66 0.53 -5.11
CA ALA A 241 1.67 -0.51 -5.36
C ALA A 241 0.68 -0.08 -6.45
N ASP A 242 0.04 -1.05 -7.09
CA ASP A 242 -0.99 -0.79 -8.11
C ASP A 242 -2.24 -0.14 -7.52
N ARG A 243 -2.62 -0.56 -6.30
CA ARG A 243 -3.78 -0.04 -5.58
C ARG A 243 -3.69 -0.36 -4.07
N PRO A 244 -4.34 0.45 -3.23
CA PRO A 244 -4.44 0.16 -1.80
C PRO A 244 -5.30 -1.09 -1.57
N ARG A 245 -4.89 -1.92 -0.61
CA ARG A 245 -5.61 -3.14 -0.19
C ARG A 245 -5.86 -3.07 1.31
N ALA A 246 -6.97 -3.65 1.77
CA ALA A 246 -7.24 -3.74 3.22
C ALA A 246 -6.16 -4.52 3.97
N ALA A 247 -5.54 -5.51 3.31
CA ALA A 247 -4.42 -6.28 3.84
C ALA A 247 -3.20 -5.41 4.18
N ASP A 248 -3.00 -4.27 3.50
CA ASP A 248 -1.86 -3.37 3.74
C ASP A 248 -1.81 -2.84 5.20
N LEU A 249 -2.93 -2.89 5.92
CA LEU A 249 -2.96 -2.51 7.35
C LEU A 249 -2.26 -3.54 8.24
N LEU A 250 -2.18 -4.79 7.79
CA LEU A 250 -1.70 -5.95 8.56
C LEU A 250 -0.44 -6.56 7.96
N THR A 251 -0.10 -6.21 6.71
CA THR A 251 1.04 -6.77 5.99
C THR A 251 2.15 -5.75 5.76
N ASP A 252 3.36 -6.25 5.59
CA ASP A 252 4.50 -5.45 5.14
C ASP A 252 4.42 -5.10 3.64
N ASP A 253 5.46 -4.44 3.14
CA ASP A 253 5.52 -4.00 1.75
C ASP A 253 5.62 -5.18 0.75
N SER A 254 6.03 -6.37 1.19
CA SER A 254 6.02 -7.60 0.38
C SER A 254 4.71 -8.39 0.49
N GLY A 255 3.81 -8.00 1.39
CA GLY A 255 2.53 -8.69 1.61
C GLY A 255 2.59 -9.80 2.66
N HIS A 256 3.71 -9.94 3.39
CA HIS A 256 3.82 -10.85 4.53
C HIS A 256 3.18 -10.22 5.77
N GLY A 257 2.67 -11.03 6.70
CA GLY A 257 2.10 -10.53 7.95
C GLY A 257 3.13 -9.74 8.76
N SER A 258 2.83 -8.48 9.08
CA SER A 258 3.68 -7.61 9.89
C SER A 258 3.20 -7.63 11.33
N PHE A 259 4.03 -8.15 12.24
CA PHE A 259 3.69 -8.20 13.66
C PHE A 259 3.44 -6.81 14.24
N THR A 260 4.33 -5.84 13.96
CA THR A 260 4.21 -4.49 14.51
C THR A 260 2.97 -3.75 14.01
N ASP A 261 2.58 -3.99 12.76
CA ASP A 261 1.42 -3.33 12.15
C ASP A 261 0.13 -4.02 12.62
N SER A 262 0.12 -5.36 12.65
CA SER A 262 -1.02 -6.15 13.11
C SER A 262 -1.36 -5.90 14.58
N GLN A 263 -0.37 -5.92 15.48
CA GLN A 263 -0.61 -5.66 16.91
C GLN A 263 -1.16 -4.24 17.14
N TYR A 264 -0.67 -3.25 16.38
CA TYR A 264 -1.09 -1.86 16.48
C TYR A 264 -2.55 -1.69 16.08
N VAL A 265 -2.95 -2.29 14.96
CA VAL A 265 -4.34 -2.27 14.51
C VAL A 265 -5.25 -2.99 15.50
N LEU A 266 -4.87 -4.19 15.96
CA LEU A 266 -5.71 -5.00 16.85
C LEU A 266 -5.92 -4.35 18.21
N VAL A 267 -4.87 -3.81 18.83
CA VAL A 267 -4.96 -3.13 20.14
C VAL A 267 -5.85 -1.89 20.04
N HIS A 268 -5.64 -1.03 19.03
CA HIS A 268 -6.46 0.16 18.85
C HIS A 268 -7.90 -0.18 18.44
N ALA A 269 -8.13 -1.23 17.66
CA ALA A 269 -9.47 -1.70 17.33
C ALA A 269 -10.23 -2.18 18.57
N ALA A 270 -9.58 -2.95 19.46
CA ALA A 270 -10.18 -3.39 20.71
C ALA A 270 -10.55 -2.20 21.62
N ALA A 271 -9.65 -1.21 21.74
CA ALA A 271 -9.92 0.01 22.50
C ALA A 271 -11.07 0.84 21.89
N LEU A 272 -11.15 0.95 20.55
CA LEU A 272 -12.27 1.62 19.87
C LEU A 272 -13.60 0.91 20.10
N VAL A 273 -13.63 -0.43 20.00
CA VAL A 273 -14.83 -1.22 20.28
C VAL A 273 -15.27 -1.01 21.73
N PHE A 274 -14.34 -1.03 22.68
CA PHE A 274 -14.64 -0.74 24.08
C PHE A 274 -15.25 0.66 24.25
N CYS A 275 -14.65 1.69 23.66
CA CYS A 275 -15.18 3.05 23.69
C CYS A 275 -16.57 3.16 23.05
N ALA A 276 -16.81 2.48 21.93
CA ALA A 276 -18.11 2.47 21.26
C ALA A 276 -19.20 1.83 22.12
N VAL A 277 -18.89 0.71 22.78
CA VAL A 277 -19.80 0.06 23.75
C VAL A 277 -20.07 0.98 24.94
N ARG A 278 -19.06 1.68 25.45
CA ARG A 278 -19.21 2.65 26.54
C ARG A 278 -20.13 3.81 26.14
N LEU A 279 -19.92 4.39 24.96
CA LEU A 279 -20.77 5.45 24.43
C LEU A 279 -22.21 4.98 24.27
N ALA A 280 -22.42 3.77 23.75
CA ALA A 280 -23.76 3.21 23.57
C ALA A 280 -24.49 2.96 24.90
N ARG A 281 -23.75 2.63 25.97
CA ARG A 281 -24.33 2.40 27.31
C ARG A 281 -24.51 3.67 28.14
N ARG A 282 -23.70 4.71 27.88
CA ARG A 282 -23.73 6.00 28.59
C ARG A 282 -23.59 7.16 27.58
N PRO A 283 -24.64 7.41 26.77
CA PRO A 283 -24.61 8.43 25.72
C PRO A 283 -24.52 9.86 26.25
N GLU A 284 -24.76 10.08 27.54
CA GLU A 284 -24.71 11.37 28.23
C GLU A 284 -23.30 11.87 28.57
N GLN A 285 -22.26 11.05 28.37
CA GLN A 285 -20.89 11.41 28.69
C GLN A 285 -19.90 10.91 27.65
N LEU A 286 -18.71 11.52 27.61
CA LEU A 286 -17.61 10.99 26.81
C LEU A 286 -17.23 9.57 27.25
N PRO A 287 -16.78 8.72 26.31
CA PRO A 287 -16.32 7.37 26.62
C PRO A 287 -15.09 7.43 27.51
N ASP A 288 -15.30 7.11 28.79
CA ASP A 288 -14.21 6.93 29.75
C ASP A 288 -13.47 5.62 29.43
N LEU A 289 -12.25 5.79 28.91
CA LEU A 289 -11.31 4.73 28.56
C LEU A 289 -10.35 4.51 29.73
N PRO A 290 -10.40 3.33 30.39
CA PRO A 290 -9.53 3.03 31.51
C PRO A 290 -8.05 3.21 31.15
N TRP A 291 -7.27 3.76 32.07
CA TRP A 291 -5.84 4.00 31.87
C TRP A 291 -5.07 2.75 31.46
N ALA A 292 -5.48 1.55 31.90
CA ALA A 292 -4.87 0.30 31.46
C ALA A 292 -4.92 0.12 29.92
N PHE A 293 -6.07 0.42 29.29
CA PHE A 293 -6.20 0.40 27.82
C PHE A 293 -5.43 1.54 27.17
N ALA A 294 -5.42 2.72 27.79
CA ALA A 294 -4.67 3.86 27.27
C ALA A 294 -3.16 3.56 27.24
N VAL A 295 -2.61 3.02 28.33
CA VAL A 295 -1.22 2.60 28.44
C VAL A 295 -0.91 1.48 27.45
N LEU A 296 -1.78 0.47 27.33
CA LEU A 296 -1.61 -0.60 26.34
C LEU A 296 -1.53 -0.05 24.91
N ALA A 297 -2.42 0.88 24.55
CA ALA A 297 -2.40 1.55 23.25
C ALA A 297 -1.11 2.37 23.06
N LEU A 298 -0.62 3.07 24.08
CA LEU A 298 0.65 3.80 24.03
C LEU A 298 1.87 2.89 23.82
N VAL A 299 1.93 1.76 24.54
CA VAL A 299 3.00 0.76 24.38
C VAL A 299 2.96 0.15 22.97
N SER A 300 1.76 -0.18 22.50
CA SER A 300 1.53 -0.67 21.14
C SER A 300 1.98 0.35 20.08
N ALA A 301 1.67 1.62 20.28
CA ALA A 301 2.06 2.73 19.41
C ALA A 301 3.58 2.96 19.40
N ALA A 302 4.23 2.87 20.56
CA ALA A 302 5.70 2.96 20.68
C ALA A 302 6.39 1.79 19.97
N THR A 303 5.86 0.58 20.11
CA THR A 303 6.36 -0.64 19.44
C THR A 303 6.26 -0.51 17.92
N TYR A 304 5.11 -0.02 17.43
CA TYR A 304 4.91 0.26 16.02
C TYR A 304 5.88 1.31 15.48
N LEU A 305 6.05 2.43 16.20
CA LEU A 305 6.98 3.49 15.81
C LEU A 305 8.43 2.99 15.78
N ALA A 306 8.84 2.21 16.78
CA ALA A 306 10.16 1.59 16.83
C ALA A 306 10.39 0.67 15.61
N GLY A 307 9.42 -0.16 15.27
CA GLY A 307 9.49 -1.02 14.07
C GLY A 307 9.66 -0.23 12.77
N LYS A 308 8.93 0.87 12.60
CA LYS A 308 9.09 1.75 11.42
C LYS A 308 10.42 2.51 11.43
N ALA A 309 10.96 2.82 12.61
CA ALA A 309 12.25 3.49 12.74
C ALA A 309 13.45 2.57 12.45
N THR A 310 13.33 1.27 12.72
CA THR A 310 14.44 0.31 12.56
C THR A 310 14.37 -0.52 11.27
N GLY A 311 13.19 -0.75 10.70
CA GLY A 311 13.03 -1.61 9.52
C GLY A 311 13.58 -1.04 8.21
N GLY A 312 13.99 -1.91 7.29
CA GLY A 312 14.42 -1.57 5.92
C GLY A 312 15.85 -1.03 5.77
N GLY A 313 16.35 -1.01 4.54
CA GLY A 313 17.70 -0.55 4.19
C GLY A 313 17.80 -0.04 2.74
N GLY A 314 18.82 0.76 2.49
CA GLY A 314 19.23 1.12 1.13
C GLY A 314 20.03 -0.01 0.47
N PRO A 315 20.18 0.01 -0.86
CA PRO A 315 20.98 -0.98 -1.58
C PRO A 315 22.47 -0.78 -1.27
N VAL A 316 23.19 -1.86 -0.99
CA VAL A 316 24.63 -1.83 -0.72
C VAL A 316 25.33 -2.89 -1.54
N ILE A 317 26.31 -2.49 -2.35
CA ILE A 317 27.25 -3.39 -3.03
C ILE A 317 28.37 -3.73 -2.06
N HIS A 318 28.59 -5.03 -1.86
CA HIS A 318 29.71 -5.57 -1.08
C HIS A 318 30.89 -5.92 -1.98
N SER A 319 30.64 -6.50 -3.16
CA SER A 319 31.68 -6.83 -4.12
C SER A 319 31.14 -6.92 -5.54
N VAL A 320 32.05 -6.74 -6.51
CA VAL A 320 31.81 -6.97 -7.94
C VAL A 320 32.87 -7.95 -8.40
N VAL A 321 32.45 -9.05 -9.03
CA VAL A 321 33.35 -10.12 -9.51
C VAL A 321 32.94 -10.56 -10.90
N ARG A 322 33.87 -11.13 -11.67
CA ARG A 322 33.56 -11.82 -12.93
C ARG A 322 32.67 -13.03 -12.64
N THR A 323 31.62 -13.23 -13.43
CA THR A 323 30.81 -14.46 -13.38
C THR A 323 31.70 -15.63 -13.78
N ARG A 324 31.73 -16.70 -12.99
CA ARG A 324 32.59 -17.86 -13.24
C ARG A 324 31.76 -19.08 -13.58
N GLU A 325 32.09 -19.73 -14.68
CA GLU A 325 31.66 -21.12 -14.90
C GLU A 325 32.58 -22.09 -14.14
N ALA A 326 32.06 -23.25 -13.77
CA ALA A 326 32.85 -24.25 -13.03
C ALA A 326 34.06 -24.71 -13.86
N GLY A 327 35.27 -24.39 -13.39
CA GLY A 327 36.53 -24.72 -14.06
C GLY A 327 37.24 -23.53 -14.71
N ASP A 328 36.64 -22.34 -14.69
CA ASP A 328 37.24 -21.14 -15.27
C ASP A 328 38.34 -20.56 -14.36
N LEU A 329 39.45 -20.11 -14.97
CA LEU A 329 40.59 -19.52 -14.26
C LEU A 329 40.29 -18.08 -13.85
N ASP A 330 41.01 -17.59 -12.84
CA ASP A 330 40.91 -16.18 -12.48
C ASP A 330 41.52 -15.32 -13.60
N ALA A 331 40.67 -14.51 -14.22
CA ALA A 331 41.01 -13.68 -15.37
C ALA A 331 40.49 -12.26 -15.13
N PRO A 332 41.18 -11.24 -15.68
CA PRO A 332 40.71 -9.87 -15.58
C PRO A 332 39.34 -9.73 -16.24
N ILE A 333 38.54 -8.80 -15.72
CA ILE A 333 37.24 -8.46 -16.25
C ILE A 333 37.43 -7.76 -17.59
N ARG A 334 36.77 -8.25 -18.65
CA ARG A 334 36.81 -7.65 -19.99
C ARG A 334 35.44 -7.20 -20.46
N THR A 335 35.45 -6.36 -21.49
CA THR A 335 34.25 -5.95 -22.20
C THR A 335 33.52 -7.17 -22.77
N GLY A 336 32.20 -7.24 -22.54
CA GLY A 336 31.37 -8.39 -22.93
C GLY A 336 31.34 -9.55 -21.93
N ASP A 337 32.18 -9.54 -20.88
CA ASP A 337 32.03 -10.50 -19.78
C ASP A 337 30.76 -10.19 -18.96
N ASP A 338 30.17 -11.23 -18.38
CA ASP A 338 29.15 -11.07 -17.34
C ASP A 338 29.82 -10.83 -15.98
N ILE A 339 29.35 -9.84 -15.23
CA ILE A 339 29.75 -9.61 -13.83
C ILE A 339 28.65 -10.01 -12.86
N GLU A 340 29.07 -10.55 -11.72
CA GLU A 340 28.26 -10.75 -10.52
C GLU A 340 28.47 -9.58 -9.56
N ILE A 341 27.38 -8.88 -9.26
CA ILE A 341 27.33 -7.82 -8.26
C ILE A 341 26.68 -8.42 -7.03
N ARG A 342 27.45 -8.52 -5.94
CA ARG A 342 27.02 -9.11 -4.67
C ARG A 342 26.77 -8.01 -3.66
N GLY A 343 25.66 -8.12 -2.93
CA GLY A 343 25.23 -7.07 -2.03
C GLY A 343 23.99 -7.44 -1.24
N THR A 344 23.28 -6.41 -0.81
CA THR A 344 21.99 -6.53 -0.11
C THR A 344 21.06 -5.39 -0.49
N GLY A 345 19.75 -5.63 -0.43
CA GLY A 345 18.74 -4.60 -0.68
C GLY A 345 18.63 -4.20 -2.15
N PHE A 346 19.06 -5.05 -3.09
CA PHE A 346 18.91 -4.78 -4.51
C PHE A 346 17.46 -4.88 -4.98
N LEU A 347 16.65 -5.73 -4.33
CA LEU A 347 15.24 -5.90 -4.64
C LEU A 347 14.38 -5.32 -3.50
N PRO A 348 13.87 -4.09 -3.65
CA PRO A 348 13.03 -3.49 -2.62
C PRO A 348 11.80 -4.34 -2.28
N PRO A 349 11.34 -4.35 -1.03
CA PRO A 349 10.07 -4.97 -0.68
C PRO A 349 8.92 -4.50 -1.58
N GLY A 350 8.17 -5.45 -2.13
CA GLY A 350 7.10 -5.19 -3.10
C GLY A 350 7.55 -4.90 -4.55
N ALA A 351 8.84 -5.03 -4.86
CA ALA A 351 9.37 -4.88 -6.23
C ALA A 351 9.30 -6.16 -7.08
N GLU A 352 8.63 -7.21 -6.61
CA GLU A 352 8.49 -8.50 -7.32
C GLU A 352 7.60 -8.42 -8.57
N THR A 353 6.90 -7.30 -8.75
CA THR A 353 6.07 -7.08 -9.93
C THR A 353 6.94 -7.00 -11.20
N PRO A 354 6.47 -7.55 -12.34
CA PRO A 354 7.23 -7.52 -13.59
C PRO A 354 7.73 -6.14 -13.99
N GLN A 355 6.90 -5.12 -13.78
CA GLN A 355 7.24 -3.74 -14.13
C GLN A 355 8.34 -3.17 -13.22
N ALA A 356 8.37 -3.55 -11.95
CA ALA A 356 9.40 -3.08 -11.02
C ALA A 356 10.76 -3.71 -11.36
N LEU A 357 10.80 -5.01 -11.67
CA LEU A 357 12.02 -5.72 -12.04
C LEU A 357 12.69 -5.12 -13.29
N VAL A 358 11.91 -4.82 -14.33
CA VAL A 358 12.41 -4.22 -15.60
C VAL A 358 13.06 -2.84 -15.40
N ARG A 359 12.72 -2.13 -14.32
CA ARG A 359 13.31 -0.80 -14.03
C ARG A 359 14.67 -0.88 -13.36
N MET A 360 15.07 -2.07 -12.89
CA MET A 360 16.38 -2.23 -12.27
C MET A 360 17.47 -2.04 -13.33
N ALA A 361 18.50 -1.29 -12.97
CA ALA A 361 19.62 -1.00 -13.83
C ALA A 361 20.91 -0.96 -13.03
N VAL A 362 22.03 -1.12 -13.71
CA VAL A 362 23.37 -0.94 -13.18
C VAL A 362 24.06 0.14 -13.99
N ARG A 363 24.59 1.14 -13.29
CA ARG A 363 25.47 2.14 -13.88
C ARG A 363 26.90 1.63 -13.78
N ILE A 364 27.55 1.47 -14.92
CA ILE A 364 28.95 1.07 -15.06
C ILE A 364 29.67 2.24 -15.71
N GLY A 365 30.47 2.97 -14.93
CA GLY A 365 31.04 4.25 -15.34
C GLY A 365 29.95 5.25 -15.74
N GLN A 366 29.95 5.65 -17.02
CA GLN A 366 28.95 6.56 -17.59
C GLN A 366 27.78 5.84 -18.28
N VAL A 367 27.84 4.51 -18.41
CA VAL A 367 26.85 3.71 -19.15
C VAL A 367 25.85 3.10 -18.19
N GLN A 368 24.56 3.16 -18.53
CA GLN A 368 23.49 2.51 -17.77
C GLN A 368 22.99 1.28 -18.53
N VAL A 369 23.06 0.12 -17.88
CA VAL A 369 22.64 -1.17 -18.43
C VAL A 369 21.44 -1.68 -17.62
N HIS A 370 20.38 -2.11 -18.29
CA HIS A 370 19.25 -2.74 -17.63
C HIS A 370 19.65 -4.13 -17.10
N VAL A 371 19.19 -4.49 -15.90
CA VAL A 371 19.47 -5.82 -15.36
C VAL A 371 18.70 -6.86 -16.19
N PRO A 372 19.37 -7.83 -16.82
CA PRO A 372 18.71 -8.84 -17.63
C PRO A 372 17.77 -9.71 -16.78
N LEU A 373 16.54 -9.91 -17.23
CA LEU A 373 15.61 -10.84 -16.59
C LEU A 373 15.95 -12.27 -16.99
N ILE A 374 16.37 -13.09 -16.01
CA ILE A 374 16.66 -14.51 -16.23
C ILE A 374 15.53 -15.33 -15.58
N PRO A 375 14.54 -15.79 -16.36
CA PRO A 375 13.39 -16.50 -15.82
C PRO A 375 13.76 -17.92 -15.38
N VAL A 376 13.16 -18.35 -14.29
CA VAL A 376 13.20 -19.74 -13.79
C VAL A 376 11.78 -20.15 -13.43
N PRO A 377 11.46 -21.46 -13.34
CA PRO A 377 10.14 -21.89 -12.92
C PRO A 377 9.73 -21.21 -11.60
N GLY A 378 8.59 -20.51 -11.62
CA GLY A 378 8.08 -19.78 -10.47
C GLY A 378 8.63 -18.36 -10.26
N GLY A 379 9.68 -17.90 -10.95
CA GLY A 379 10.28 -16.60 -10.66
C GLY A 379 11.42 -16.17 -11.59
N PHE A 380 12.38 -15.47 -10.99
CA PHE A 380 13.60 -14.99 -11.64
C PHE A 380 14.79 -15.34 -10.77
N THR A 381 15.86 -15.82 -11.38
CA THR A 381 17.16 -15.93 -10.69
C THR A 381 17.93 -14.61 -10.74
N ASN A 382 17.62 -13.75 -11.70
CA ASN A 382 18.16 -12.41 -11.85
C ASN A 382 17.04 -11.48 -12.34
N PRO A 383 16.81 -10.32 -11.70
CA PRO A 383 17.47 -9.81 -10.50
C PRO A 383 17.10 -10.58 -9.21
N SER A 384 18.02 -10.62 -8.24
CA SER A 384 17.75 -11.09 -6.88
C SER A 384 18.13 -10.01 -5.85
N ASP A 385 17.74 -10.18 -4.57
CA ASP A 385 18.02 -9.18 -3.53
C ASP A 385 19.51 -9.07 -3.18
N THR A 386 20.28 -10.14 -3.35
CA THR A 386 21.67 -10.23 -2.91
C THR A 386 22.68 -10.37 -4.05
N LEU A 387 22.22 -10.69 -5.25
CA LEU A 387 23.04 -10.96 -6.42
C LEU A 387 22.38 -10.41 -7.68
N LEU A 388 23.15 -9.67 -8.49
CA LEU A 388 22.77 -9.29 -9.85
C LEU A 388 23.84 -9.76 -10.83
N THR A 389 23.42 -10.35 -11.94
CA THR A 389 24.31 -10.69 -13.06
C THR A 389 24.06 -9.73 -14.21
N VAL A 390 25.09 -9.02 -14.67
CA VAL A 390 24.94 -8.00 -15.72
C VAL A 390 26.10 -8.09 -16.71
N PRO A 391 25.85 -8.03 -18.02
CA PRO A 391 26.91 -7.98 -19.02
C PRO A 391 27.60 -6.60 -19.01
N ILE A 392 28.91 -6.59 -19.23
CA ILE A 392 29.66 -5.35 -19.41
C ILE A 392 29.39 -4.81 -20.82
N PRO A 393 28.91 -3.56 -20.93
CA PRO A 393 28.57 -2.97 -22.22
C PRO A 393 29.84 -2.70 -23.04
N ALA A 394 29.72 -2.79 -24.36
CA ALA A 394 30.83 -2.55 -25.29
C ALA A 394 31.39 -1.12 -25.20
N GLU A 395 30.54 -0.20 -24.76
CA GLU A 395 30.82 1.23 -24.62
C GLU A 395 31.52 1.58 -23.29
N ALA A 396 31.79 0.61 -22.42
CA ALA A 396 32.55 0.85 -21.19
C ALA A 396 34.03 1.09 -21.50
N GLU A 397 34.55 2.24 -21.06
CA GLU A 397 35.97 2.56 -21.22
C GLU A 397 36.85 1.68 -20.32
N PRO A 398 37.94 1.09 -20.86
CA PRO A 398 38.92 0.35 -20.06
C PRO A 398 39.54 1.20 -18.96
N GLY A 399 39.90 0.55 -17.85
CA GLY A 399 40.50 1.18 -16.67
C GLY A 399 39.64 1.02 -15.43
N ARG A 400 39.89 1.86 -14.42
CA ARG A 400 39.15 1.83 -13.17
C ARG A 400 37.77 2.47 -13.36
N VAL A 401 36.73 1.66 -13.30
CA VAL A 401 35.33 2.08 -13.46
C VAL A 401 34.54 1.86 -12.17
N THR A 402 33.53 2.69 -11.95
CA THR A 402 32.62 2.56 -10.81
C THR A 402 31.36 1.81 -11.22
N VAL A 403 30.84 0.99 -10.31
CA VAL A 403 29.61 0.22 -10.47
C VAL A 403 28.62 0.66 -9.40
N GLN A 404 27.39 0.94 -9.81
CA GLN A 404 26.28 1.29 -8.93
C GLN A 404 25.01 0.59 -9.37
N VAL A 405 24.26 0.06 -8.42
CA VAL A 405 22.94 -0.52 -8.66
C VAL A 405 21.88 0.55 -8.48
N VAL A 406 20.99 0.67 -9.45
CA VAL A 406 19.77 1.49 -9.40
C VAL A 406 18.58 0.54 -9.24
N THR A 407 17.95 0.56 -8.07
CA THR A 407 16.84 -0.36 -7.77
C THR A 407 15.54 0.07 -8.41
N ALA A 408 14.52 -0.80 -8.35
CA ALA A 408 13.17 -0.49 -8.83
C ALA A 408 12.51 0.74 -8.14
N ALA A 409 13.01 1.12 -6.95
CA ALA A 409 12.59 2.32 -6.23
C ALA A 409 13.34 3.59 -6.69
N GLY A 410 14.29 3.47 -7.63
CA GLY A 410 15.13 4.57 -8.11
C GLY A 410 16.23 4.97 -7.12
N VAL A 411 16.58 4.10 -6.17
CA VAL A 411 17.65 4.35 -5.20
C VAL A 411 18.95 3.78 -5.72
N GLU A 412 19.99 4.61 -5.71
CA GLU A 412 21.35 4.21 -6.10
C GLU A 412 22.11 3.66 -4.88
N SER A 413 22.89 2.60 -5.09
CA SER A 413 23.79 2.04 -4.08
C SER A 413 25.05 2.89 -3.87
N ASN A 414 25.91 2.45 -2.95
CA ASN A 414 27.31 2.89 -2.92
C ASN A 414 28.03 2.57 -4.23
N GLU A 415 29.11 3.31 -4.50
CA GLU A 415 30.04 3.04 -5.59
C GLU A 415 30.98 1.90 -5.20
N ALA A 416 31.06 0.90 -6.08
CA ALA A 416 32.07 -0.14 -6.02
C ALA A 416 33.04 0.05 -7.19
N GLY A 417 34.34 0.07 -6.93
CA GLY A 417 35.34 0.13 -7.99
C GLY A 417 35.59 -1.27 -8.58
N MET A 418 35.75 -1.34 -9.89
CA MET A 418 36.31 -2.49 -10.59
C MET A 418 37.33 -2.03 -11.63
N ASP A 419 38.26 -2.90 -11.98
CA ASP A 419 39.25 -2.64 -13.01
C ASP A 419 38.86 -3.41 -14.28
N LEU A 420 38.58 -2.69 -15.36
CA LEU A 420 38.19 -3.21 -16.67
C LEU A 420 39.41 -3.22 -17.59
N VAL A 421 39.61 -4.32 -18.31
CA VAL A 421 40.68 -4.50 -19.29
C VAL A 421 40.07 -4.67 -20.68
N ASP A 422 40.79 -4.25 -21.73
CA ASP A 422 40.40 -4.46 -23.13
C ASP A 422 40.13 -5.93 -23.49
#